data_AF-A0A5C6MF53-F1
#
_entry.id   AF-A0A5C6MF53-F1
#
_cell.length_a   1.000
_cell.length_b   1.000
_cell.length_c   1.000
_cell.angle_alpha   90.00
_cell.angle_beta   90.00
_cell.angle_gamma   90.00
#
_symmetry.space_group_name_H-M   'P 1'
#
loop_
_entity.id
_entity.type
_entity.pdbx_description
1 polymer ?
#
loop_
_entity_poly.entity_id
_entity_poly.type
_entity_poly.pdbx_seq_one_letter_code
_entity_poly.pdbx_strand_id
1 'polypeptide(L)'
;MESREQSRSQGLYCHLYGLRDLALSKDQELHSLYTDYDLDHFTLSTSTVPNLSFRMVVFAPDVPDGFGLHYCLHDNTISYSTTSYLDGSHQEFNRCVYKSLEDIFTVLEEKPFS
;
A
#
# COMPACT_ATOMS: atom_id res chain seq x y z
N MET A 1 14.66 4.96 3.64
CA MET A 1 15.76 4.64 2.70
C MET A 1 15.15 4.24 1.36
N GLU A 2 14.21 3.30 1.38
CA GLU A 2 13.52 2.75 0.21
C GLU A 2 12.77 3.78 -0.66
N SER A 3 12.07 4.76 -0.07
CA SER A 3 11.33 5.78 -0.84
C SER A 3 12.25 6.65 -1.72
N ARG A 4 13.47 6.93 -1.26
CA ARG A 4 14.46 7.69 -2.04
C ARG A 4 15.02 6.87 -3.20
N GLU A 5 15.27 5.59 -3.00
CA GLU A 5 15.75 4.67 -4.03
C GLU A 5 14.70 4.48 -5.13
N GLN A 6 13.44 4.27 -4.75
CA GLN A 6 12.32 4.18 -5.68
C GLN A 6 12.18 5.46 -6.52
N SER A 7 12.27 6.65 -5.89
CA SER A 7 12.22 7.93 -6.61
C SER A 7 13.35 8.14 -7.64
N ARG A 8 14.45 7.39 -7.49
CA ARG A 8 15.61 7.39 -8.40
C ARG A 8 15.59 6.21 -9.36
N SER A 9 14.44 5.53 -9.50
CA SER A 9 14.26 4.35 -10.35
C SER A 9 15.18 3.19 -9.98
N GLN A 10 15.59 3.10 -8.71
CA GLN A 10 16.40 2.00 -8.17
C GLN A 10 15.55 0.95 -7.45
N GLY A 11 14.22 1.08 -7.53
CA GLY A 11 13.29 0.05 -7.04
C GLY A 11 13.37 -1.22 -7.88
N LEU A 12 13.27 -2.36 -7.21
CA LEU A 12 13.40 -3.68 -7.84
C LEU A 12 12.22 -4.04 -8.75
N TYR A 13 11.01 -3.58 -8.41
CA TYR A 13 9.75 -4.01 -9.04
C TYR A 13 9.73 -3.80 -10.56
N CYS A 14 9.94 -2.56 -11.01
CA CYS A 14 9.96 -2.23 -12.44
C CYS A 14 11.08 -2.96 -13.19
N HIS A 15 12.20 -3.26 -12.51
CA HIS A 15 13.31 -4.00 -13.12
C HIS A 15 12.92 -5.47 -13.33
N LEU A 16 12.34 -6.14 -12.33
CA LEU A 16 11.85 -7.51 -12.47
C LEU A 16 10.78 -7.63 -13.56
N TYR A 17 9.84 -6.68 -13.60
CA TYR A 17 8.83 -6.63 -14.66
C TYR A 17 9.44 -6.43 -16.05
N GLY A 18 10.40 -5.51 -16.19
CA GLY A 18 11.09 -5.30 -17.46
C GLY A 18 11.85 -6.54 -17.93
N LEU A 19 12.43 -7.32 -17.02
CA LEU A 19 13.10 -8.59 -17.34
C LEU A 19 12.10 -9.69 -17.73
N ARG A 20 10.96 -9.78 -17.04
CA ARG A 20 9.85 -10.69 -17.39
C ARG A 20 9.34 -10.38 -18.80
N ASP A 21 9.01 -9.12 -19.08
CA ASP A 21 8.51 -8.68 -20.37
C ASP A 21 9.53 -8.91 -21.50
N LEU A 22 10.81 -8.66 -21.22
CA LEU A 22 11.89 -8.92 -22.17
C LEU A 22 12.00 -10.42 -22.51
N ALA A 23 11.95 -11.30 -21.52
CA ALA A 23 12.00 -12.75 -21.73
C ALA A 23 10.80 -13.23 -22.55
N LEU A 24 9.60 -12.78 -22.21
CA LEU A 24 8.36 -13.08 -22.95
C LEU A 24 8.43 -12.58 -24.39
N SER A 25 8.94 -11.37 -24.62
CA SER A 25 9.08 -10.79 -25.97
C SER A 25 10.04 -11.56 -26.88
N LYS A 26 10.89 -12.42 -26.29
CA LYS A 26 11.87 -13.25 -26.98
C LYS A 26 11.48 -14.73 -27.00
N ASP A 27 10.26 -15.06 -26.61
CA ASP A 27 9.75 -16.44 -26.46
C ASP A 27 10.67 -17.31 -25.58
N GLN A 28 11.32 -16.71 -24.57
CA GLN A 28 12.17 -17.42 -23.62
C GLN A 28 11.33 -17.95 -22.46
N GLU A 29 11.73 -19.11 -21.92
CA GLU A 29 11.16 -19.64 -20.68
C GLU A 29 11.41 -18.65 -19.54
N LEU A 30 10.36 -18.36 -18.75
CA LEU A 30 10.48 -17.50 -17.59
C LEU A 30 11.33 -18.19 -16.52
N HIS A 31 12.22 -17.42 -15.89
CA HIS A 31 12.98 -17.90 -14.74
C HIS A 31 12.03 -18.30 -13.60
N SER A 32 12.36 -19.36 -12.83
CA SER A 32 11.52 -19.87 -11.74
C SER A 32 11.16 -18.82 -10.69
N LEU A 33 11.93 -17.74 -10.60
CA LEU A 33 11.66 -16.59 -9.74
C LEU A 33 10.22 -16.06 -9.93
N TYR A 34 9.72 -16.03 -11.16
CA TYR A 34 8.38 -15.52 -11.49
C TYR A 34 7.25 -16.52 -11.20
N THR A 35 7.58 -17.75 -10.80
CA THR A 35 6.63 -18.77 -10.36
C THR A 35 6.74 -19.05 -8.86
N ASP A 36 7.94 -18.90 -8.30
CA ASP A 36 8.25 -19.15 -6.89
C ASP A 36 7.74 -18.02 -5.98
N TYR A 37 7.57 -16.81 -6.53
CA TYR A 37 7.08 -15.64 -5.81
C TYR A 37 5.93 -14.98 -6.56
N ASP A 38 4.88 -14.64 -5.81
CA ASP A 38 3.82 -13.79 -6.31
C ASP A 38 4.27 -12.32 -6.23
N LEU A 39 4.63 -11.76 -7.38
CA LEU A 39 5.05 -10.38 -7.47
C LEU A 39 3.85 -9.41 -7.49
N ASP A 40 2.64 -9.90 -7.72
CA ASP A 40 1.50 -9.07 -8.14
C ASP A 40 0.42 -8.99 -7.05
N HIS A 41 0.44 -9.90 -6.07
CA HIS A 41 -0.57 -10.01 -5.02
C HIS A 41 -0.34 -9.07 -3.83
N PHE A 42 -0.57 -7.77 -4.06
CA PHE A 42 -0.55 -6.77 -2.99
C PHE A 42 -1.88 -6.75 -2.22
N THR A 43 -1.92 -7.42 -1.08
CA THR A 43 -3.10 -7.43 -0.20
C THR A 43 -3.37 -6.09 0.48
N LEU A 44 -2.38 -5.20 0.54
CA LEU A 44 -2.54 -3.83 1.00
C LEU A 44 -1.98 -2.85 -0.03
N SER A 45 -2.89 -2.21 -0.75
CA SER A 45 -2.56 -1.19 -1.73
C SER A 45 -2.67 0.18 -1.06
N THR A 46 -1.64 1.02 -1.17
CA THR A 46 -1.62 2.33 -0.51
C THR A 46 -1.30 3.47 -1.46
N SER A 47 -1.86 4.65 -1.19
CA SER A 47 -1.50 5.87 -1.91
C SER A 47 -1.60 7.09 -1.01
N THR A 48 -0.59 7.95 -1.13
CA THR A 48 -0.53 9.26 -0.47
C THR A 48 -1.02 10.34 -1.42
N VAL A 49 -1.93 11.19 -0.97
CA VAL A 49 -2.39 12.36 -1.73
C VAL A 49 -1.82 13.61 -1.08
N PRO A 50 -0.71 14.17 -1.59
CA PRO A 50 0.03 15.19 -0.85
C PRO A 50 -0.67 16.55 -0.75
N ASN A 51 -1.58 16.90 -1.67
CA ASN A 51 -2.36 18.13 -1.56
C ASN A 51 -3.48 18.18 -2.61
N LEU A 52 -4.71 17.86 -2.23
CA LEU A 52 -5.85 18.06 -3.11
C LEU A 52 -6.96 18.77 -2.34
N SER A 53 -7.46 19.87 -2.92
CA SER A 53 -8.71 20.53 -2.56
C SER A 53 -9.95 19.60 -2.70
N PHE A 54 -9.75 18.33 -3.03
CA PHE A 54 -10.76 17.29 -3.13
C PHE A 54 -10.94 16.60 -1.79
N ARG A 55 -12.21 16.49 -1.38
CA ARG A 55 -12.62 15.96 -0.07
C ARG A 55 -12.33 14.47 0.15
N MET A 56 -12.08 13.68 -0.89
CA MET A 56 -11.79 12.25 -0.78
C MET A 56 -11.30 11.69 -2.12
N VAL A 57 -10.21 10.93 -2.11
CA VAL A 57 -9.79 10.07 -3.22
C VAL A 57 -9.90 8.64 -2.73
N VAL A 58 -10.62 7.80 -3.48
CA VAL A 58 -10.84 6.40 -3.13
C VAL A 58 -10.50 5.55 -4.35
N PHE A 59 -9.75 4.47 -4.16
CA PHE A 59 -9.57 3.42 -5.16
C PHE A 59 -9.91 2.07 -4.53
N ALA A 60 -10.31 1.11 -5.36
CA ALA A 60 -10.64 -0.24 -4.91
C ALA A 60 -9.36 -1.07 -4.71
N PRO A 61 -9.36 -2.14 -3.91
CA PRO A 61 -8.20 -3.01 -3.75
C PRO A 61 -7.67 -3.56 -5.09
N ASP A 62 -6.36 -3.85 -5.17
CA ASP A 62 -5.76 -4.44 -6.38
C ASP A 62 -6.10 -5.93 -6.55
N VAL A 63 -6.47 -6.60 -5.46
CA VAL A 63 -6.80 -8.04 -5.42
C VAL A 63 -8.11 -8.30 -4.67
N PRO A 64 -8.84 -9.40 -4.98
CA PRO A 64 -10.16 -9.68 -4.40
C PRO A 64 -10.19 -9.82 -2.87
N ASP A 65 -9.10 -10.29 -2.27
CA ASP A 65 -8.91 -10.46 -0.82
C ASP A 65 -8.13 -9.30 -0.19
N GLY A 66 -7.93 -8.21 -0.92
CA GLY A 66 -7.10 -7.08 -0.50
C GLY A 66 -7.86 -5.90 0.11
N PHE A 67 -7.09 -4.92 0.57
CA PHE A 67 -7.53 -3.65 1.09
C PHE A 67 -6.89 -2.49 0.33
N GLY A 68 -7.68 -1.46 0.03
CA GLY A 68 -7.16 -0.16 -0.36
C GLY A 68 -7.06 0.76 0.86
N LEU A 69 -5.95 1.47 1.02
CA LEU A 69 -5.75 2.50 2.04
C LEU A 69 -5.25 3.79 1.39
N HIS A 70 -6.11 4.79 1.38
CA HIS A 70 -5.74 6.14 0.96
C HIS A 70 -5.50 7.02 2.17
N TYR A 71 -4.47 7.84 2.14
CA TYR A 71 -4.20 8.77 3.23
C TYR A 71 -3.61 10.10 2.78
N CYS A 72 -3.90 11.12 3.56
CA CYS A 72 -3.38 12.47 3.45
C CYS A 72 -2.87 12.91 4.82
N LEU A 73 -1.65 13.43 4.84
CA LEU A 73 -1.06 14.02 6.03
C LEU A 73 -1.21 15.54 5.91
N HIS A 74 -1.96 16.11 6.84
CA HIS A 74 -2.03 17.56 7.05
C HIS A 74 -1.21 17.92 8.30
N ASP A 75 -0.91 19.21 8.47
CA ASP A 75 -0.06 19.69 9.57
C ASP A 75 -0.49 19.14 10.95
N ASN A 76 -1.81 19.06 11.20
CA ASN A 76 -2.37 18.67 12.49
C ASN A 76 -3.35 17.48 12.42
N THR A 77 -3.57 16.89 11.25
CA THR A 77 -4.55 15.80 11.08
C THR A 77 -4.07 14.77 10.08
N ILE A 78 -4.50 13.52 10.29
CA ILE A 78 -4.37 12.45 9.33
C ILE A 78 -5.76 12.13 8.83
N SER A 79 -5.98 12.24 7.52
CA SER A 79 -7.22 11.84 6.87
C SER A 79 -6.97 10.59 6.06
N TYR A 80 -7.85 9.60 6.17
CA TYR A 80 -7.72 8.35 5.43
C TYR A 80 -9.07 7.75 5.05
N SER A 81 -9.05 6.92 4.01
CA SER A 81 -10.20 6.12 3.58
C SER A 81 -9.74 4.71 3.28
N THR A 82 -10.52 3.71 3.68
CA THR A 82 -10.24 2.30 3.40
C THR A 82 -11.26 1.74 2.41
N THR A 83 -10.88 0.71 1.67
CA THR A 83 -11.77 -0.06 0.79
C THR A 83 -11.48 -1.55 0.90
N SER A 84 -12.49 -2.38 0.66
CA SER A 84 -12.38 -3.83 0.60
C SER A 84 -13.52 -4.40 -0.22
N TYR A 85 -13.28 -5.51 -0.92
CA TYR A 85 -14.34 -6.30 -1.54
C TYR A 85 -14.96 -7.33 -0.57
N LEU A 86 -14.31 -7.60 0.56
CA LEU A 86 -14.75 -8.60 1.54
C LEU A 86 -15.78 -7.97 2.50
N ASP A 87 -16.97 -8.56 2.57
CA ASP A 87 -18.05 -8.11 3.46
C ASP A 87 -17.60 -8.02 4.92
N GLY A 88 -17.93 -6.91 5.59
CA GLY A 88 -17.62 -6.65 7.00
C GLY A 88 -16.14 -6.37 7.31
N SER A 89 -15.20 -6.77 6.45
CA SER A 89 -13.76 -6.58 6.67
C SER A 89 -13.33 -5.10 6.71
N HIS A 90 -14.00 -4.24 5.94
CA HIS A 90 -13.70 -2.82 5.86
C HIS A 90 -13.83 -2.12 7.22
N GLN A 91 -14.87 -2.45 7.99
CA GLN A 91 -15.12 -1.83 9.29
C GLN A 91 -14.05 -2.23 10.31
N GLU A 92 -13.70 -3.51 10.33
CA GLU A 92 -12.66 -4.02 11.23
C GLU A 92 -11.28 -3.47 10.85
N PHE A 93 -10.95 -3.40 9.57
CA PHE A 93 -9.71 -2.79 9.12
C PHE A 93 -9.65 -1.30 9.48
N ASN A 94 -10.74 -0.56 9.32
CA ASN A 94 -10.82 0.84 9.74
C ASN A 94 -10.58 1.00 11.26
N ARG A 95 -11.21 0.15 12.08
CA ARG A 95 -10.98 0.11 13.53
C ARG A 95 -9.52 -0.14 13.88
N CYS A 96 -8.87 -1.08 13.19
CA CYS A 96 -7.46 -1.39 13.38
C CYS A 96 -6.54 -0.22 12.99
N VAL A 97 -6.80 0.46 11.86
CA VAL A 97 -6.03 1.65 11.46
C VAL A 97 -6.16 2.75 12.51
N TYR A 98 -7.39 3.05 12.96
CA TYR A 98 -7.63 4.05 14.00
C TYR A 98 -6.90 3.71 15.31
N LYS A 99 -7.05 2.48 15.81
CA LYS A 99 -6.40 2.04 17.05
C LYS A 99 -4.87 2.08 16.94
N SER A 100 -4.32 1.68 15.79
CA SER A 100 -2.88 1.75 15.55
C SER A 100 -2.36 3.18 15.60
N LEU A 101 -3.11 4.14 15.05
CA LEU A 101 -2.76 5.57 15.15
C LEU A 101 -2.80 6.04 16.61
N GLU A 102 -3.86 5.72 17.36
CA GLU A 102 -3.94 6.05 18.79
C GLU A 102 -2.76 5.49 19.59
N ASP A 103 -2.40 4.23 19.36
CA ASP A 103 -1.29 3.59 20.06
C ASP A 103 0.05 4.25 19.70
N ILE A 104 0.27 4.59 18.42
CA ILE A 104 1.44 5.36 17.97
C ILE A 104 1.52 6.70 18.70
N PHE A 105 0.43 7.48 18.73
CA PHE A 105 0.41 8.78 19.42
C PHE A 105 0.59 8.64 20.94
N THR A 106 0.01 7.59 21.55
CA THR A 106 0.20 7.29 22.98
C THR A 106 1.67 7.09 23.31
N VAL A 107 2.39 6.32 22.49
CA VAL A 107 3.84 6.10 22.65
C VAL A 107 4.63 7.39 22.44
N LEU A 108 4.33 8.14 21.38
CA LEU A 108 5.03 9.38 21.06
C LEU A 108 4.83 10.49 22.10
N GLU A 109 3.69 10.48 22.80
CA GLU A 109 3.36 11.42 23.87
C GLU A 109 3.77 10.92 25.27
N GLU A 110 4.46 9.78 25.37
CA GLU A 110 4.86 9.13 26.63
C GLU A 110 3.69 8.84 27.60
N LYS A 111 2.48 8.68 27.07
CA LYS A 111 1.30 8.36 27.87
C LYS A 111 1.27 6.86 28.19
N PRO A 112 0.83 6.44 29.40
CA PRO A 112 0.62 5.03 29.69
C PRO A 112 -0.52 4.46 28.84
N PHE A 113 -0.35 3.25 28.30
CA PHE A 113 -1.42 2.53 27.58
C PHE A 113 -2.59 2.28 28.53
N SER A 114 -3.80 2.71 28.14
CA SER A 114 -5.06 2.49 28.86
C SER A 114 -5.77 1.22 28.42
#